data_AF-A0A6P8JXP0-F1
#
_entry.id   AF-A0A6P8JXP0-F1
#
_cell.length_a   1.000
_cell.length_b   1.000
_cell.length_c   1.000
_cell.angle_alpha   90.00
_cell.angle_beta   90.00
_cell.angle_gamma   90.00
#
_symmetry.space_group_name_H-M   'P 1'
#
loop_
_entity.id
_entity.type
_entity.pdbx_description
1 polymer ?
#
loop_
_entity_poly.entity_id
_entity_poly.type
_entity_poly.pdbx_seq_one_letter_code
_entity_poly.pdbx_strand_id
1 'polypeptide(L)'
;MLSIVLLSFLALAKSAPLNEKNETLCEFFNDVDTYKRNLIEMHVNVLKSTLEQEIITKDDPKTEDYVTFLKYYLDRGDHITSLSSNAEKMEYFRGFLIAAREKSIVLPDLLLNVVTSKDELKANWAEDMKNKWTKQPVNFLNLLRAYKNILKGQTDLNVSAFKDLKQQYMCEKIV
;
A
#
# COMPACT_ATOMS: atom_id res chain seq x y z
N MET A 1 -44.64 -5.47 11.73
CA MET A 1 -44.14 -4.44 12.69
C MET A 1 -42.78 -4.76 13.29
N LEU A 2 -42.34 -6.02 13.41
CA LEU A 2 -40.99 -6.39 13.88
C LEU A 2 -39.83 -5.87 13.00
N SER A 3 -40.03 -5.73 11.69
CA SER A 3 -38.98 -5.38 10.73
C SER A 3 -38.52 -3.91 10.77
N ILE A 4 -39.41 -2.99 11.17
CA ILE A 4 -39.10 -1.55 11.24
C ILE A 4 -38.27 -1.23 12.48
N VAL A 5 -38.53 -1.93 13.59
CA VAL A 5 -37.78 -1.81 14.84
C VAL A 5 -36.34 -2.30 14.66
N LEU A 6 -36.13 -3.41 13.94
CA LEU A 6 -34.78 -3.94 13.65
C LEU A 6 -33.95 -2.99 12.76
N LEU A 7 -34.58 -2.36 11.75
CA LEU A 7 -33.94 -1.39 10.86
C LEU A 7 -33.58 -0.09 11.58
N SER A 8 -34.38 0.34 12.56
CA SER A 8 -34.08 1.53 13.37
C SER A 8 -32.94 1.27 14.37
N PHE A 9 -32.82 0.07 14.95
CA PHE A 9 -31.64 -0.28 15.75
C PHE A 9 -30.33 -0.31 14.95
N LEU A 10 -30.37 -0.73 13.67
CA LEU A 10 -29.21 -0.69 12.77
C LEU A 10 -28.78 0.74 12.38
N ALA A 11 -29.71 1.70 12.40
CA ALA A 11 -29.42 3.11 12.14
C ALA A 11 -28.83 3.82 13.38
N LEU A 12 -29.30 3.47 14.59
CA LEU A 12 -28.76 4.02 15.84
C LEU A 12 -27.35 3.48 16.16
N ALA A 13 -27.02 2.25 15.79
CA ALA A 13 -25.66 1.71 15.96
C ALA A 13 -24.60 2.39 15.07
N LYS A 14 -25.01 3.03 13.96
CA LYS A 14 -24.12 3.82 13.09
C LYS A 14 -23.94 5.27 13.54
N SER A 15 -24.73 5.74 14.50
CA SER A 15 -24.78 7.16 14.90
C SER A 15 -24.40 7.38 16.37
N ALA A 16 -23.95 6.33 17.09
CA ALA A 16 -23.22 6.53 18.33
C ALA A 16 -21.90 7.24 18.01
N PRO A 17 -21.62 8.42 18.58
CA PRO A 17 -20.34 9.08 18.39
C PRO A 17 -19.25 8.10 18.82
N LEU A 18 -18.28 7.87 17.93
CA LEU A 18 -17.08 7.13 18.30
C LEU A 18 -16.51 7.86 19.52
N ASN A 19 -16.31 7.13 20.62
CA ASN A 19 -15.57 7.67 21.75
C ASN A 19 -14.23 8.22 21.21
N GLU A 20 -13.76 9.37 21.66
CA GLU A 20 -12.57 10.08 21.14
C GLU A 20 -11.34 9.15 20.95
N LYS A 21 -11.23 8.12 21.80
CA LYS A 21 -10.22 7.04 21.70
C LYS A 21 -10.35 6.16 20.44
N ASN A 22 -11.56 5.89 19.98
CA ASN A 22 -11.83 5.11 18.79
C ASN A 22 -11.61 5.94 17.50
N GLU A 23 -11.95 7.23 17.49
CA GLU A 23 -11.66 8.13 16.35
C GLU A 23 -10.14 8.23 16.10
N THR A 24 -9.39 8.48 17.17
CA THR A 24 -7.91 8.50 17.18
C THR A 24 -7.31 7.20 16.63
N LEU A 25 -7.93 6.05 16.91
CA LEU A 25 -7.48 4.76 16.41
C LEU A 25 -7.83 4.54 14.93
N CYS A 26 -9.00 4.98 14.49
CA CYS A 26 -9.40 4.93 13.08
C CYS A 26 -8.51 5.84 12.21
N GLU A 27 -8.15 7.01 12.71
CA GLU A 27 -7.18 7.90 12.05
C GLU A 27 -5.81 7.24 11.91
N PHE A 28 -5.32 6.53 12.92
CA PHE A 28 -4.08 5.76 12.82
C PHE A 28 -4.16 4.68 11.74
N PHE A 29 -5.27 3.95 11.67
CA PHE A 29 -5.48 2.95 10.63
C PHE A 29 -5.54 3.57 9.23
N ASN A 30 -6.14 4.74 9.10
CA ASN A 30 -6.19 5.48 7.83
C ASN A 30 -4.79 5.96 7.40
N ASP A 31 -3.96 6.45 8.33
CA ASP A 31 -2.57 6.83 8.04
C ASP A 31 -1.74 5.63 7.56
N VAL A 32 -1.93 4.46 8.17
CA VAL A 32 -1.29 3.21 7.74
C VAL A 32 -1.75 2.78 6.35
N ASP A 33 -3.06 2.81 6.08
CA ASP A 33 -3.61 2.43 4.78
C ASP A 33 -3.17 3.43 3.69
N THR A 34 -3.04 4.71 4.05
CA THR A 34 -2.48 5.74 3.16
C THR A 34 -1.02 5.47 2.84
N TYR A 35 -0.20 5.12 3.83
CA TYR A 35 1.19 4.70 3.57
C TYR A 35 1.26 3.50 2.63
N LYS A 36 0.43 2.47 2.83
CA LYS A 36 0.38 1.30 1.94
C LYS A 36 -0.02 1.68 0.52
N ARG A 37 -1.03 2.55 0.36
CA ARG A 37 -1.43 3.09 -0.96
C ARG A 37 -0.26 3.80 -1.64
N ASN A 38 0.40 4.70 -0.93
CA ASN A 38 1.53 5.47 -1.46
C ASN A 38 2.71 4.56 -1.84
N LEU A 39 2.98 3.53 -1.05
CA LEU A 39 4.03 2.55 -1.35
C LEU A 39 3.74 1.78 -2.65
N ILE A 40 2.48 1.37 -2.86
CA ILE A 40 2.06 0.67 -4.07
C ILE A 40 2.15 1.58 -5.29
N GLU A 41 1.63 2.80 -5.18
CA GLU A 41 1.70 3.84 -6.22
C GLU A 41 3.14 4.09 -6.67
N MET A 42 4.04 4.26 -5.69
CA MET A 42 5.46 4.48 -5.92
C MET A 42 6.12 3.31 -6.65
N HIS A 43 5.85 2.06 -6.27
CA HIS A 43 6.40 0.90 -6.99
C HIS A 43 5.97 0.87 -8.47
N VAL A 44 4.72 1.23 -8.77
CA VAL A 44 4.23 1.33 -10.16
C VAL A 44 4.98 2.42 -10.91
N ASN A 45 5.13 3.60 -10.31
CA ASN A 45 5.81 4.74 -10.95
C ASN A 45 7.29 4.46 -11.19
N VAL A 46 7.98 3.89 -10.20
CA VAL A 46 9.39 3.48 -10.33
C VAL A 46 9.54 2.44 -11.44
N LEU A 47 8.64 1.45 -11.51
CA LEU A 47 8.65 0.47 -12.60
C LEU A 47 8.54 1.15 -13.97
N LYS A 48 7.52 1.97 -14.19
CA LYS A 48 7.31 2.68 -15.47
C LYS A 48 8.55 3.49 -15.87
N SER A 49 9.07 4.29 -14.94
CA SER A 49 10.25 5.13 -15.20
C SER A 49 11.49 4.30 -15.52
N THR A 50 11.71 3.17 -14.83
CA THR A 50 12.81 2.27 -15.18
C THR A 50 12.61 1.60 -16.53
N LEU A 51 11.39 1.20 -16.90
CA LEU A 51 11.11 0.65 -18.24
C LEU A 51 11.41 1.68 -19.33
N GLU A 52 10.95 2.91 -19.17
CA GLU A 52 11.24 4.03 -20.10
C GLU A 52 12.75 4.22 -20.27
N GLN A 53 13.49 4.30 -19.17
CA GLN A 53 14.93 4.51 -19.19
C GLN A 53 15.67 3.35 -19.88
N GLU A 54 15.30 2.11 -19.59
CA GLU A 54 15.88 0.93 -20.24
C GLU A 54 15.57 0.89 -21.74
N ILE A 55 14.36 1.25 -22.14
CA ILE A 55 13.99 1.35 -23.57
C ILE A 55 14.85 2.41 -24.27
N ILE A 56 15.07 3.58 -23.66
CA ILE A 56 15.86 4.67 -24.25
C ILE A 56 17.34 4.29 -24.37
N THR A 57 17.87 3.57 -23.39
CA THR A 57 19.32 3.25 -23.31
C THR A 57 19.74 2.03 -24.12
N LYS A 58 18.78 1.20 -24.57
CA LYS A 58 19.05 0.00 -25.39
C LYS A 58 18.73 0.24 -26.86
N ASP A 59 19.67 0.89 -27.55
CA ASP A 59 19.62 1.13 -29.01
C ASP A 59 20.53 0.14 -29.78
N ASP A 60 20.47 -1.16 -29.44
CA ASP A 60 21.20 -2.23 -30.15
C ASP A 60 20.19 -3.22 -30.75
N PRO A 61 20.26 -3.54 -32.06
CA PRO A 61 19.43 -4.57 -32.70
C PRO A 61 19.42 -5.93 -31.98
N LYS A 62 20.50 -6.29 -31.29
CA LYS A 62 20.58 -7.54 -30.49
C LYS A 62 19.67 -7.55 -29.27
N THR A 63 19.11 -6.39 -28.90
CA THR A 63 18.21 -6.20 -27.75
C THR A 63 16.76 -5.96 -28.17
N GLU A 64 16.40 -6.17 -29.45
CA GLU A 64 15.06 -5.89 -29.96
C GLU A 64 13.95 -6.65 -29.22
N ASP A 65 14.12 -7.95 -28.96
CA ASP A 65 13.17 -8.76 -28.19
C ASP A 65 13.02 -8.28 -26.75
N TYR A 66 14.13 -7.83 -26.16
CA TYR A 66 14.15 -7.26 -24.81
C TYR A 66 13.40 -5.93 -24.77
N VAL A 67 13.72 -5.00 -25.67
CA VAL A 67 13.05 -3.70 -25.78
C VAL A 67 11.56 -3.86 -26.08
N THR A 68 11.19 -4.81 -26.95
CA THR A 68 9.79 -5.13 -27.25
C THR A 68 9.04 -5.61 -26.01
N PHE A 69 9.67 -6.48 -25.20
CA PHE A 69 9.12 -6.91 -23.92
C PHE A 69 8.92 -5.74 -22.94
N LEU A 70 9.91 -4.85 -22.82
CA LEU A 70 9.80 -3.69 -21.93
C LEU A 70 8.68 -2.74 -22.40
N LYS A 71 8.60 -2.45 -23.70
CA LYS A 71 7.55 -1.62 -24.30
C LYS A 71 6.16 -2.20 -24.02
N TYR A 72 5.98 -3.51 -24.21
CA TYR A 72 4.71 -4.18 -23.91
C TYR A 72 4.25 -3.94 -22.45
N TYR A 73 5.17 -4.00 -21.48
CA TYR A 73 4.83 -3.76 -20.08
C TYR A 73 4.70 -2.27 -19.74
N LEU A 74 5.39 -1.38 -20.45
CA LEU A 74 5.20 0.05 -20.31
C LEU A 74 3.79 0.45 -20.80
N ASP A 75 3.40 -0.01 -22.00
CA ASP A 75 2.07 0.25 -22.58
C ASP A 75 0.94 -0.28 -21.68
N ARG A 76 1.10 -1.48 -21.10
CA ARG A 76 0.16 -1.99 -20.09
C ARG A 76 0.11 -1.10 -18.84
N GLY A 77 1.25 -0.56 -18.46
CA GLY A 77 1.39 0.37 -17.35
C GLY A 77 0.60 1.65 -17.58
N ASP A 78 0.48 2.16 -18.80
CA ASP A 78 -0.23 3.41 -19.09
C ASP A 78 -1.73 3.36 -18.73
N HIS A 79 -2.32 2.16 -18.73
CA HIS A 79 -3.68 1.95 -18.24
C HIS A 79 -3.79 1.92 -16.71
N ILE A 80 -2.67 1.77 -16.00
CA ILE A 80 -2.60 1.84 -14.54
C ILE A 80 -2.40 3.30 -14.13
N THR A 81 -3.44 3.91 -13.59
CA THR A 81 -3.47 5.32 -13.19
C THR A 81 -3.58 5.46 -11.67
N SER A 82 -3.52 6.69 -11.17
CA SER A 82 -3.75 6.97 -9.74
C SER A 82 -5.14 6.55 -9.26
N LEU A 83 -6.14 6.53 -10.16
CA LEU A 83 -7.50 6.08 -9.88
C LEU A 83 -7.66 4.56 -9.89
N SER A 84 -6.71 3.81 -10.45
CA SER A 84 -6.74 2.35 -10.44
C SER A 84 -6.71 1.82 -9.01
N SER A 85 -7.39 0.70 -8.78
CA SER A 85 -7.41 0.04 -7.49
C SER A 85 -6.00 -0.45 -7.10
N ASN A 86 -5.76 -0.59 -5.81
CA ASN A 86 -4.51 -1.19 -5.31
C ASN A 86 -4.31 -2.61 -5.84
N ALA A 87 -5.39 -3.36 -6.07
CA ALA A 87 -5.33 -4.70 -6.62
C ALA A 87 -4.77 -4.70 -8.05
N GLU A 88 -5.29 -3.83 -8.91
CA GLU A 88 -4.80 -3.66 -10.29
C GLU A 88 -3.34 -3.19 -10.33
N LYS A 89 -2.97 -2.21 -9.49
CA LYS A 89 -1.59 -1.72 -9.36
C LYS A 89 -0.63 -2.85 -8.95
N MET A 90 -1.02 -3.66 -7.97
CA MET A 90 -0.21 -4.80 -7.49
C MET A 90 -0.16 -5.94 -8.50
N GLU A 91 -1.24 -6.19 -9.23
CA GLU A 91 -1.30 -7.19 -10.29
C GLU A 91 -0.35 -6.81 -11.43
N TYR A 92 -0.37 -5.55 -11.86
CA TYR A 92 0.56 -5.03 -12.86
C TYR A 92 2.02 -5.23 -12.42
N PHE A 93 2.38 -4.74 -11.22
CA PHE A 93 3.74 -4.83 -10.71
C PHE A 93 4.22 -6.29 -10.55
N ARG A 94 3.38 -7.16 -9.99
CA ARG A 94 3.69 -8.61 -9.86
C ARG A 94 3.79 -9.30 -11.21
N GLY A 95 2.89 -8.98 -12.13
CA GLY A 95 2.87 -9.53 -13.48
C GLY A 95 4.16 -9.23 -14.23
N PHE A 96 4.71 -8.03 -14.07
CA PHE A 96 6.03 -7.69 -14.60
C PHE A 96 7.14 -8.55 -13.96
N LEU A 97 7.21 -8.60 -12.62
CA LEU A 97 8.26 -9.34 -11.93
C LEU A 97 8.29 -10.83 -12.29
N ILE A 98 7.11 -11.45 -12.46
CA ILE A 98 6.99 -12.85 -12.88
C ILE A 98 7.51 -13.02 -14.31
N ALA A 99 7.02 -12.22 -15.25
CA ALA A 99 7.43 -12.36 -16.65
C ALA A 99 8.90 -12.00 -16.88
N ALA A 100 9.43 -11.02 -16.16
CA ALA A 100 10.85 -10.68 -16.18
C ALA A 100 11.69 -11.87 -15.69
N ARG A 101 11.29 -12.52 -14.59
CA ARG A 101 11.96 -13.72 -14.09
C ARG A 101 11.93 -14.87 -15.11
N GLU A 102 10.79 -15.13 -15.72
CA GLU A 102 10.65 -16.20 -16.74
C GLU A 102 11.54 -15.96 -17.96
N LYS A 103 11.76 -14.69 -18.31
CA LYS A 103 12.65 -14.28 -19.39
C LYS A 103 14.11 -14.06 -18.95
N SER A 104 14.45 -14.38 -17.69
CA SER A 104 15.77 -14.12 -17.10
C SER A 104 16.21 -12.66 -17.22
N ILE A 105 15.26 -11.73 -17.25
CA ILE A 105 15.49 -10.29 -17.25
C ILE A 105 15.70 -9.84 -15.81
N VAL A 106 16.87 -9.27 -15.56
CA VAL A 106 17.18 -8.59 -14.30
C VAL A 106 17.28 -7.11 -14.60
N LEU A 107 16.55 -6.30 -13.84
CA LEU A 107 16.65 -4.85 -13.85
C LEU A 107 17.30 -4.40 -12.53
N PRO A 108 18.64 -4.28 -12.48
CA PRO A 108 19.33 -3.83 -11.27
C PRO A 108 18.83 -2.47 -10.80
N ASP A 109 18.60 -1.56 -11.75
CA ASP A 109 18.13 -0.20 -11.48
C ASP A 109 16.72 -0.20 -10.89
N LEU A 110 15.83 -1.09 -11.36
CA LEU A 110 14.50 -1.26 -10.77
C LEU A 110 14.59 -1.67 -9.30
N LEU A 111 15.42 -2.68 -8.99
CA LEU A 111 15.58 -3.18 -7.64
C LEU A 111 16.19 -2.12 -6.72
N LEU A 112 17.21 -1.40 -7.20
CA LEU A 112 17.85 -0.32 -6.45
C LEU A 112 16.88 0.84 -6.20
N ASN A 113 16.16 1.29 -7.22
CA ASN A 113 15.21 2.39 -7.09
C ASN A 113 14.03 2.03 -6.19
N VAL A 114 13.51 0.81 -6.30
CA VAL A 114 12.45 0.30 -5.40
C VAL A 114 12.93 0.27 -3.95
N VAL A 115 14.16 -0.17 -3.69
CA VAL A 115 14.73 -0.22 -2.34
C VAL A 115 14.93 1.19 -1.79
N THR A 116 15.59 2.07 -2.53
CA THR A 116 15.87 3.45 -2.11
C THR A 116 14.58 4.23 -1.84
N SER A 117 13.64 4.25 -2.80
CA SER A 117 12.38 5.00 -2.63
C SER A 117 11.50 4.40 -1.51
N LYS A 118 11.55 3.09 -1.29
CA LYS A 118 10.89 2.45 -0.14
C LYS A 118 11.49 2.92 1.19
N ASP A 119 12.80 3.02 1.30
CA ASP A 119 13.45 3.45 2.54
C ASP A 119 13.19 4.94 2.82
N GLU A 120 13.19 5.79 1.79
CA GLU A 120 12.80 7.20 1.89
C GLU A 120 11.34 7.35 2.34
N LEU A 121 10.40 6.67 1.67
CA LEU A 121 8.99 6.73 2.03
C LEU A 121 8.75 6.24 3.46
N LYS A 122 9.46 5.19 3.86
CA LYS A 122 9.39 4.64 5.21
C LYS A 122 9.96 5.61 6.24
N ALA A 123 11.06 6.30 5.94
CA ALA A 123 11.66 7.30 6.83
C ALA A 123 10.71 8.49 7.03
N ASN A 124 10.19 9.05 5.93
CA ASN A 124 9.24 10.16 5.97
C ASN A 124 7.97 9.79 6.76
N TRP A 125 7.39 8.63 6.47
CA TRP A 125 6.23 8.15 7.22
C TRP A 125 6.54 7.92 8.70
N ALA A 126 7.71 7.35 9.04
CA ALA A 126 8.08 7.16 10.44
C ALA A 126 8.24 8.50 11.18
N GLU A 127 8.76 9.52 10.52
CA GLU A 127 8.86 10.87 11.06
C GLU A 127 7.48 11.53 11.23
N ASP A 128 6.62 11.46 10.21
CA ASP A 128 5.24 11.96 10.29
C ASP A 128 4.48 11.28 11.43
N MET A 129 4.61 9.96 11.55
CA MET A 129 3.95 9.23 12.62
C MET A 129 4.50 9.59 13.99
N LYS A 130 5.81 9.80 14.10
CA LYS A 130 6.42 10.28 15.33
C LYS A 130 5.89 11.67 15.68
N ASN A 131 5.86 12.60 14.74
CA ASN A 131 5.43 13.98 14.98
C ASN A 131 3.94 14.09 15.31
N LYS A 132 3.09 13.35 14.60
CA LYS A 132 1.63 13.35 14.78
C LYS A 132 1.22 12.65 16.07
N TRP A 133 1.87 11.53 16.42
CA TRP A 133 1.34 10.63 17.44
C TRP A 133 2.15 10.52 18.74
N THR A 134 3.35 11.10 18.85
CA THR A 134 4.10 11.12 20.13
C THR A 134 3.44 11.95 21.23
N LYS A 135 2.47 12.80 20.88
CA LYS A 135 1.69 13.60 21.84
C LYS A 135 0.41 12.89 22.33
N GLN A 136 0.11 11.69 21.82
CA GLN A 136 -1.09 10.92 22.15
C GLN A 136 -0.83 9.93 23.31
N PRO A 137 -1.86 9.56 24.11
CA PRO A 137 -1.67 8.76 25.33
C PRO A 137 -1.10 7.35 25.11
N VAL A 138 -0.46 6.83 26.16
CA VAL A 138 0.45 5.65 26.26
C VAL A 138 0.00 4.36 25.52
N ASN A 139 -1.29 4.15 25.24
CA ASN A 139 -1.77 3.02 24.44
C ASN A 139 -1.24 3.02 23.00
N PHE A 140 -0.81 4.17 22.48
CA PHE A 140 -0.29 4.31 21.12
C PHE A 140 1.09 3.67 20.90
N LEU A 141 1.97 3.67 21.92
CA LEU A 141 3.27 2.99 21.86
C LEU A 141 3.13 1.48 21.64
N ASN A 142 2.04 0.88 22.14
CA ASN A 142 1.74 -0.54 21.92
C ASN A 142 1.25 -0.81 20.49
N LEU A 143 0.50 0.10 19.87
CA LEU A 143 0.07 0.02 18.46
C LEU A 143 1.25 0.20 17.50
N LEU A 144 2.13 1.18 17.76
CA LEU A 144 3.39 1.35 17.04
C LEU A 144 4.29 0.11 17.16
N ARG A 145 4.37 -0.50 18.35
CA ARG A 145 5.14 -1.73 18.57
C ARG A 145 4.54 -2.92 17.82
N ALA A 146 3.22 -3.07 17.84
CA ALA A 146 2.51 -4.09 17.06
C ALA A 146 2.74 -3.91 15.55
N TYR A 147 2.64 -2.68 15.04
CA TYR A 147 2.87 -2.37 13.64
C TYR A 147 4.35 -2.50 13.22
N LYS A 148 5.29 -2.15 14.10
CA LYS A 148 6.73 -2.37 13.88
C LYS A 148 7.07 -3.85 13.71
N ASN A 149 6.35 -4.74 14.38
CA ASN A 149 6.50 -6.18 14.20
C ASN A 149 5.91 -6.66 12.86
N ILE A 150 4.78 -6.08 12.43
CA ILE A 150 4.18 -6.32 11.09
C ILE A 150 5.14 -5.88 9.97
N LEU A 151 5.75 -4.69 10.08
CA LEU A 151 6.70 -4.17 9.08
C LEU A 151 8.03 -4.93 9.03
N LYS A 152 8.40 -5.66 10.09
CA LYS A 152 9.63 -6.48 10.17
C LYS A 152 9.49 -7.86 9.53
N GLY A 153 8.34 -8.20 8.97
CA GLY A 153 8.15 -9.51 8.33
C GLY A 153 8.16 -10.68 9.31
N GLN A 154 7.93 -10.44 10.61
CA GLN A 154 7.56 -11.51 11.54
C GLN A 154 6.10 -11.89 11.23
N THR A 155 5.96 -12.75 10.23
CA THR A 155 4.75 -13.47 9.86
C THR A 155 4.36 -14.35 11.03
N ASP A 156 3.35 -13.92 11.78
CA ASP A 156 2.39 -14.73 12.56
C ASP A 156 1.56 -13.82 13.49
N LEU A 157 2.00 -12.57 13.74
CA LEU A 157 1.11 -11.48 14.17
C LEU A 157 0.41 -10.85 12.96
N ASN A 158 -0.27 -11.75 12.28
CA ASN A 158 -1.39 -11.72 11.37
C ASN A 158 -1.88 -10.34 10.87
N VAL A 159 -1.85 -10.17 9.54
CA VAL A 159 -2.70 -9.21 8.81
C VAL A 159 -4.18 -9.37 9.22
N SER A 160 -4.58 -10.58 9.64
CA SER A 160 -5.86 -10.83 10.32
C SER A 160 -6.01 -9.97 11.56
N ALA A 161 -5.07 -9.93 12.50
CA ALA A 161 -5.19 -9.15 13.73
C ALA A 161 -5.34 -7.65 13.47
N PHE A 162 -4.71 -7.12 12.42
CA PHE A 162 -4.89 -5.72 12.02
C PHE A 162 -6.28 -5.46 11.41
N LYS A 163 -6.77 -6.39 10.59
CA LYS A 163 -8.13 -6.35 10.01
C LYS A 163 -9.19 -6.54 11.10
N ASP A 164 -8.98 -7.48 12.01
CA ASP A 164 -9.83 -7.82 13.14
C ASP A 164 -9.89 -6.66 14.13
N LEU A 165 -8.76 -5.98 14.40
CA LEU A 165 -8.74 -4.74 15.18
C LEU A 165 -9.52 -3.62 14.45
N LYS A 166 -9.26 -3.39 13.16
CA LYS A 166 -9.99 -2.37 12.38
C LYS A 166 -11.51 -2.62 12.39
N GLN A 167 -11.92 -3.88 12.31
CA GLN A 167 -13.31 -4.32 12.35
C GLN A 167 -13.90 -4.24 13.77
N GLN A 168 -13.14 -4.62 14.80
CA GLN A 168 -13.52 -4.52 16.22
C GLN A 168 -13.78 -3.08 16.65
N TYR A 169 -13.02 -2.11 16.12
CA TYR A 169 -13.21 -0.69 16.39
C TYR A 169 -14.14 0.02 15.40
N MET A 170 -14.82 -0.74 14.51
CA MET A 170 -15.77 -0.23 13.52
C MET A 170 -15.22 0.89 12.61
N CYS A 171 -13.91 0.89 12.35
CA CYS A 171 -13.26 1.87 11.48
C CYS A 171 -13.54 1.65 9.98
N GLU A 172 -14.44 0.73 9.62
CA GLU A 172 -14.80 0.38 8.25
C GLU A 172 -15.76 1.39 7.58
N LYS A 173 -16.19 2.45 8.29
CA LYS A 173 -17.11 3.47 7.77
C LYS A 173 -16.67 4.89 8.09
N ILE A 174 -15.53 5.31 7.57
CA ILE A 174 -15.28 6.73 7.33
C ILE A 174 -14.63 6.82 5.94
N VAL A 175 -15.49 6.99 4.93
CA VAL A 175 -15.13 7.45 3.58
C VAL A 175 -15.86 8.76 3.39
#